data_AF-A0A9E3TFI6-F1
#
_entry.id   AF-A0A9E3TFI6-F1
#
_cell.length_a   1.000
_cell.length_b   1.000
_cell.length_c   1.000
_cell.angle_alpha   90.00
_cell.angle_beta   90.00
_cell.angle_gamma   90.00
#
_symmetry.space_group_name_H-M   'P 1'
#
loop_
_entity.id
_entity.type
_entity.pdbx_description
1 polymer ?
#
loop_
_entity_poly.entity_id
_entity_poly.type
_entity_poly.pdbx_seq_one_letter_code
_entity_poly.pdbx_strand_id
1 'polypeptide(L)'
;MPNEDFRRRSRWMIRALEWNDSRARYPNLWHEGMPCQILAFESMGSRLRLGDLIAVYHPASQTFPKRSERFVGISRVIGMRRARGAGSVWVDLETAHRFDPPLDLGEAPGRVFLCCDPGWPAREVSLFRRVLDAAVVAGFKPLAGETEAPAEAGHADETFVEESDRGIETERGAGEPTSATDLESDAHQTPMWTGPTPGARLFAGVDFSGDMRDPKDGTWLALLELKEERLAVVRLEATGRNGLEAQLRNPDAALLHAEAIGLDFPFGVPVPFAETLLGGPFPEEGWWALARKLERMSRPTYLIALQEFRDAHGELKRLTDESAGAFSPLHRVNPDLGPMTYQGIRMIAEERSRYALRPFESAKGRLLLEVFPGASLRRLGLEASGPGDRPHSIVDALSRAARLPVEIGQPFLRRCVARRDALDAVAAARCAALAVLSGETDRTPEDLAPGQGDRVRKEGWIYGLE
;
A
#
# COMPACT_ATOMS: atom_id res chain seq x y z
N MET A 1 31.55 -15.39 2.42
CA MET A 1 30.21 -14.80 2.23
C MET A 1 29.24 -15.40 3.25
N PRO A 2 28.91 -14.67 4.33
CA PRO A 2 27.68 -14.95 5.08
C PRO A 2 27.02 -13.62 5.51
N ASN A 3 26.09 -13.11 4.71
CA ASN A 3 25.24 -11.98 5.13
C ASN A 3 23.77 -12.14 4.68
N GLU A 4 23.46 -13.16 3.87
CA GLU A 4 22.09 -13.50 3.50
C GLU A 4 21.33 -14.27 4.59
N ASP A 5 22.06 -14.98 5.47
CA ASP A 5 21.43 -15.83 6.48
C ASP A 5 20.91 -15.02 7.70
N PHE A 6 21.42 -13.81 7.91
CA PHE A 6 20.90 -12.88 8.93
C PHE A 6 19.58 -12.22 8.51
N ARG A 7 19.34 -12.02 7.21
CA ARG A 7 18.07 -11.45 6.72
C ARG A 7 16.91 -12.46 6.71
N ARG A 8 17.20 -13.76 6.79
CA ARG A 8 16.21 -14.85 6.83
C ARG A 8 15.70 -15.19 8.24
N ARG A 9 16.18 -14.56 9.32
CA ARG A 9 15.96 -15.02 10.70
C ARG A 9 15.28 -14.03 11.64
N SER A 10 14.39 -13.19 11.14
CA SER A 10 13.55 -12.31 11.98
C SER A 10 12.08 -12.68 11.85
N ARG A 11 11.71 -13.92 12.23
CA ARG A 11 10.31 -14.38 12.35
C ARG A 11 9.59 -13.81 13.57
N TRP A 12 10.31 -13.00 14.36
CA TRP A 12 9.80 -12.18 15.43
C TRP A 12 10.05 -10.72 15.06
N MET A 13 9.01 -9.93 14.88
CA MET A 13 9.12 -8.48 15.00
C MET A 13 7.93 -7.99 15.80
N ILE A 14 8.08 -8.09 17.11
CA ILE A 14 7.39 -7.23 18.08
C ILE A 14 8.23 -5.96 18.09
N ARG A 15 7.66 -4.74 18.01
CA ARG A 15 8.37 -3.45 17.79
C ARG A 15 8.18 -2.48 18.98
N ALA A 16 9.29 -1.93 19.51
CA ALA A 16 9.37 -1.25 20.80
C ALA A 16 9.78 0.18 20.63
N LEU A 17 9.35 0.94 21.61
CA LEU A 17 9.48 2.38 21.65
C LEU A 17 10.38 2.72 22.81
N GLU A 18 11.45 3.43 22.51
CA GLU A 18 12.30 3.98 23.56
C GLU A 18 11.55 5.12 24.26
N TRP A 19 11.32 4.96 25.57
CA TRP A 19 10.84 6.03 26.44
C TRP A 19 12.01 6.68 27.16
N ASN A 20 12.70 7.60 26.50
CA ASN A 20 13.58 8.55 27.19
C ASN A 20 13.39 9.99 26.69
N ASP A 21 12.29 10.26 25.97
CA ASP A 21 11.95 11.61 25.52
C ASP A 21 10.85 12.19 26.41
N SER A 22 11.24 13.12 27.28
CA SER A 22 10.36 13.84 28.21
C SER A 22 9.28 14.69 27.53
N ARG A 23 9.22 14.75 26.20
CA ARG A 23 8.29 15.58 25.41
C ARG A 23 7.07 14.83 24.85
N ALA A 24 7.01 13.50 24.93
CA ALA A 24 5.84 12.74 24.51
C ALA A 24 4.62 13.05 25.40
N ARG A 25 3.49 13.48 24.82
CA ARG A 25 2.25 13.81 25.55
C ARG A 25 1.20 12.70 25.37
N TYR A 26 0.50 12.36 26.45
CA TYR A 26 -0.52 11.30 26.50
C TYR A 26 -1.94 11.83 26.27
N PRO A 27 -2.60 11.37 25.20
CA PRO A 27 -4.03 11.12 25.24
C PRO A 27 -4.28 9.64 24.94
N ASN A 28 -4.02 8.77 25.91
CA ASN A 28 -4.35 7.34 25.77
C ASN A 28 -5.81 7.15 26.13
N LEU A 29 -6.61 6.64 25.19
CA LEU A 29 -7.95 6.16 25.49
C LEU A 29 -7.83 4.74 26.02
N TRP A 30 -8.15 4.57 27.30
CA TRP A 30 -8.19 3.26 27.95
C TRP A 30 -9.62 2.72 27.87
N HIS A 31 -9.74 1.45 27.51
CA HIS A 31 -10.98 0.70 27.61
C HIS A 31 -10.71 -0.56 28.42
N GLU A 32 -11.49 -0.78 29.47
CA GLU A 32 -11.33 -1.93 30.36
C GLU A 32 -9.88 -2.18 30.79
N GLY A 33 -9.19 -1.13 31.26
CA GLY A 33 -7.83 -1.28 31.79
C GLY A 33 -6.76 -1.64 30.74
N MET A 34 -7.04 -1.58 29.44
CA MET A 34 -6.09 -1.71 28.34
C MET A 34 -6.17 -0.48 27.41
N PRO A 35 -5.08 -0.06 26.76
CA PRO A 35 -5.14 1.00 25.76
C PRO A 35 -5.80 0.48 24.48
N CYS A 36 -6.81 1.18 23.99
CA CYS A 36 -7.34 0.93 22.64
C CYS A 36 -6.64 1.78 21.59
N GLN A 37 -6.02 2.90 21.99
CA GLN A 37 -5.27 3.79 21.12
C GLN A 37 -4.08 4.38 21.87
N ILE A 38 -2.95 4.49 21.18
CA ILE A 38 -1.77 5.21 21.65
C ILE A 38 -1.35 6.28 20.64
N LEU A 39 -0.92 7.42 21.15
CA LEU A 39 -0.27 8.45 20.35
C LEU A 39 1.25 8.21 20.36
N ALA A 40 1.83 8.17 19.18
CA ALA A 40 3.19 7.72 18.90
C ALA A 40 3.89 8.74 17.99
N PHE A 41 5.22 8.88 18.05
CA PHE A 41 5.94 9.70 17.07
C PHE A 41 6.03 8.98 15.71
N GLU A 42 6.16 9.71 14.61
CA GLU A 42 6.22 9.17 13.25
C GLU A 42 7.44 8.28 13.01
N SER A 43 8.59 8.62 13.60
CA SER A 43 9.79 7.76 13.62
C SER A 43 9.52 6.38 14.23
N MET A 44 8.56 6.33 15.13
CA MET A 44 8.12 5.14 15.84
C MET A 44 7.01 4.41 15.06
N GLY A 45 6.05 5.15 14.50
CA GLY A 45 5.03 4.64 13.58
C GLY A 45 5.62 3.95 12.36
N SER A 46 6.69 4.50 11.78
CA SER A 46 7.40 3.91 10.64
C SER A 46 8.03 2.55 10.93
N ARG A 47 8.17 2.19 12.22
CA ARG A 47 8.74 0.92 12.66
C ARG A 47 7.65 -0.10 12.96
N LEU A 48 6.46 0.32 13.37
CA LEU A 48 5.36 -0.58 13.68
C LEU A 48 4.76 -1.17 12.41
N ARG A 49 4.30 -2.41 12.49
CA ARG A 49 3.54 -3.10 11.45
C ARG A 49 2.22 -3.57 12.02
N LEU A 50 1.23 -3.74 11.15
CA LEU A 50 -0.02 -4.38 11.54
C LEU A 50 0.26 -5.82 11.94
N GLY A 51 -0.38 -6.28 13.01
CA GLY A 51 -0.16 -7.61 13.57
C GLY A 51 0.94 -7.68 14.61
N ASP A 52 1.80 -6.65 14.74
CA ASP A 52 2.82 -6.62 15.79
C ASP A 52 2.16 -6.75 17.16
N LEU A 53 2.70 -7.64 17.99
CA LEU A 53 2.34 -7.67 19.41
C LEU A 53 3.08 -6.54 20.13
N ILE A 54 2.42 -5.98 21.14
CA ILE A 54 2.90 -4.89 21.97
C ILE A 54 2.66 -5.28 23.43
N ALA A 55 3.72 -5.28 24.23
CA ALA A 55 3.62 -5.43 25.68
C ALA A 55 3.17 -4.12 26.33
N VAL A 56 2.09 -4.16 27.11
CA VAL A 56 1.49 -3.01 27.78
C VAL A 56 1.87 -3.00 29.26
N TYR A 57 2.44 -1.90 29.73
CA TYR A 57 2.76 -1.66 31.15
C TYR A 57 1.91 -0.50 31.68
N HIS A 58 1.77 -0.43 33.01
CA HIS A 58 1.20 0.76 33.62
C HIS A 58 2.15 1.96 33.42
N PRO A 59 1.62 3.16 33.15
CA PRO A 59 2.46 4.35 33.04
C PRO A 59 3.07 4.68 34.40
N ALA A 60 4.33 5.13 34.41
CA ALA A 60 4.93 5.75 35.58
C ALA A 60 4.14 7.02 35.93
N SER A 61 3.82 7.19 37.21
CA SER A 61 3.27 8.46 37.71
C SER A 61 4.12 8.98 38.85
N GLN A 62 4.12 10.30 39.05
CA GLN A 62 4.84 10.94 40.16
C GLN A 62 4.40 10.38 41.52
N THR A 63 3.13 9.98 41.64
CA THR A 63 2.55 9.45 42.87
C THR A 63 2.85 7.97 43.07
N PHE A 64 3.05 7.19 42.00
CA PHE A 64 3.25 5.74 42.07
C PHE A 64 4.30 5.26 41.06
N PRO A 65 5.58 5.59 41.26
CA PRO A 65 6.66 5.24 40.32
C PRO A 65 6.77 3.72 40.09
N LYS A 66 6.57 2.94 41.16
CA LYS A 66 6.60 1.46 41.12
C LYS A 66 5.49 0.81 40.29
N ARG A 67 4.45 1.55 39.87
CA ARG A 67 3.42 0.97 38.98
C ARG A 67 3.98 0.66 37.60
N SER A 68 5.03 1.34 37.17
CA SER A 68 5.68 1.09 35.88
C SER A 68 6.37 -0.28 35.76
N GLU A 69 6.59 -0.97 36.88
CA GLU A 69 7.11 -2.34 36.95
C GLU A 69 6.03 -3.40 36.63
N ARG A 70 4.77 -2.97 36.54
CA ARG A 70 3.61 -3.86 36.37
C ARG A 70 3.19 -3.98 34.92
N PHE A 71 3.23 -5.21 34.44
CA PHE A 71 2.82 -5.64 33.12
C PHE A 71 1.31 -5.93 33.10
N VAL A 72 0.59 -5.21 32.25
CA VAL A 72 -0.89 -5.16 32.22
C VAL A 72 -1.46 -6.14 31.20
N GLY A 73 -0.79 -6.34 30.08
CA GLY A 73 -1.30 -7.19 29.00
C GLY A 73 -0.52 -7.10 27.71
N ILE A 74 -0.97 -7.85 26.72
CA ILE A 74 -0.47 -7.82 25.35
C ILE A 74 -1.57 -7.25 24.47
N SER A 75 -1.21 -6.32 23.60
CA SER A 75 -2.07 -5.79 22.55
C SER A 75 -1.50 -6.07 21.17
N ARG A 76 -2.33 -6.06 20.15
CA ARG A 76 -1.95 -6.21 18.75
C ARG A 76 -2.19 -4.90 18.01
N VAL A 77 -1.27 -4.51 17.13
CA VAL A 77 -1.45 -3.34 16.26
C VAL A 77 -2.47 -3.69 15.18
N ILE A 78 -3.60 -2.96 15.16
CA ILE A 78 -4.69 -3.17 14.20
C ILE A 78 -4.91 -1.97 13.27
N GLY A 79 -4.31 -0.82 13.56
CA GLY A 79 -4.41 0.37 12.74
C GLY A 79 -3.32 1.40 13.04
N MET A 80 -3.03 2.23 12.05
CA MET A 80 -2.14 3.38 12.19
C MET A 80 -2.71 4.54 11.37
N ARG A 81 -2.80 5.74 11.95
CA ARG A 81 -3.36 6.94 11.30
C ARG A 81 -2.67 8.21 11.76
N ARG A 82 -2.59 9.24 10.92
CA ARG A 82 -1.85 10.47 11.26
C ARG A 82 -2.50 11.20 12.46
N ALA A 83 -1.70 11.68 13.39
CA ALA A 83 -2.19 12.56 14.43
C ALA A 83 -2.30 14.01 13.92
N ARG A 84 -3.11 14.83 14.58
CA ARG A 84 -3.22 16.27 14.23
C ARG A 84 -1.92 17.05 14.48
N GLY A 85 -1.00 16.54 15.30
CA GLY A 85 0.31 17.12 15.53
C GLY A 85 1.35 16.65 14.51
N ALA A 86 2.22 17.55 14.06
CA ALA A 86 3.34 17.21 13.20
C ALA A 86 4.27 16.18 13.87
N GLY A 87 4.72 15.19 13.11
CA GLY A 87 5.63 14.14 13.59
C GLY A 87 4.99 13.10 14.49
N SER A 88 3.66 12.94 14.51
CA SER A 88 2.98 11.93 15.32
C SER A 88 1.95 11.10 14.54
N VAL A 89 1.71 9.87 15.01
CA VAL A 89 0.78 8.87 14.50
C VAL A 89 -0.06 8.33 15.67
N TRP A 90 -1.34 8.10 15.44
CA TRP A 90 -2.18 7.27 16.28
C TRP A 90 -2.01 5.80 15.89
N VAL A 91 -1.83 4.93 16.87
CA VAL A 91 -1.80 3.48 16.69
C VAL A 91 -3.04 2.91 17.37
N ASP A 92 -3.87 2.25 16.60
CA ASP A 92 -5.05 1.54 17.09
C ASP A 92 -4.63 0.13 17.54
N LEU A 93 -5.09 -0.26 18.72
CA LEU A 93 -4.70 -1.47 19.41
C LEU A 93 -5.92 -2.34 19.72
N GLU A 94 -5.74 -3.65 19.58
CA GLU A 94 -6.67 -4.67 20.05
C GLU A 94 -6.05 -5.46 21.19
N THR A 95 -6.79 -5.71 22.27
CA THR A 95 -6.30 -6.51 23.39
C THR A 95 -6.13 -7.97 22.97
N ALA A 96 -4.91 -8.49 23.01
CA ALA A 96 -4.61 -9.90 22.77
C ALA A 96 -4.68 -10.72 24.07
N HIS A 97 -4.20 -10.15 25.18
CA HIS A 97 -4.29 -10.76 26.51
C HIS A 97 -4.23 -9.67 27.58
N ARG A 98 -4.98 -9.84 28.68
CA ARG A 98 -4.96 -8.93 29.82
C ARG A 98 -4.77 -9.74 31.08
N PHE A 99 -3.86 -9.29 31.95
CA PHE A 99 -3.65 -9.88 33.25
C PHE A 99 -4.54 -9.21 34.29
N ASP A 100 -5.12 -10.03 35.16
CA ASP A 100 -5.82 -9.56 36.35
C ASP A 100 -5.50 -10.50 37.53
N PRO A 101 -4.69 -10.06 38.51
CA PRO A 101 -4.01 -8.76 38.58
C PRO A 101 -2.84 -8.63 37.57
N PRO A 102 -2.38 -7.39 37.27
CA PRO A 102 -1.16 -7.17 36.49
C PRO A 102 0.05 -7.90 37.07
N LEU A 103 0.91 -8.45 36.19
CA LEU A 103 2.13 -9.16 36.60
C LEU A 103 3.21 -8.18 37.06
N ASP A 104 3.87 -8.48 38.16
CA ASP A 104 5.06 -7.76 38.61
C ASP A 104 6.30 -8.52 38.11
N LEU A 105 7.07 -7.87 37.24
CA LEU A 105 8.27 -8.48 36.66
C LEU A 105 9.55 -8.04 37.39
N GLY A 106 9.43 -7.22 38.46
CA GLY A 106 10.56 -6.72 39.23
C GLY A 106 11.51 -5.82 38.44
N GLU A 107 11.10 -5.39 37.25
CA GLU A 107 11.88 -4.53 36.36
C GLU A 107 10.99 -3.38 35.91
N ALA A 108 11.46 -2.15 36.14
CA ALA A 108 10.91 -0.96 35.52
C ALA A 108 11.62 -0.83 34.18
N PRO A 109 11.03 -1.30 33.06
CA PRO A 109 11.68 -1.12 31.77
C PRO A 109 11.88 0.39 31.59
N GLY A 110 13.12 0.82 31.37
CA GLY A 110 13.43 2.24 31.13
C GLY A 110 12.80 2.79 29.84
N ARG A 111 12.07 1.94 29.10
CA ARG A 111 11.46 2.17 27.80
C ARG A 111 10.11 1.44 27.77
N VAL A 112 9.00 2.15 27.61
CA VAL A 112 7.66 1.55 27.54
C VAL A 112 7.47 0.90 26.17
N PHE A 113 6.88 -0.30 26.13
CA PHE A 113 6.65 -1.17 24.96
C PHE A 113 7.92 -1.95 24.54
N LEU A 114 7.95 -3.26 24.78
CA LEU A 114 9.07 -4.17 24.41
C LEU A 114 8.90 -4.80 23.02
N CYS A 115 10.04 -5.10 22.39
CA CYS A 115 10.32 -5.62 21.05
C CYS A 115 11.62 -6.34 21.09
N CYS A 116 11.76 -7.29 20.19
CA CYS A 116 13.05 -7.85 19.87
C CYS A 116 13.20 -7.81 18.36
N ASP A 117 14.10 -6.93 17.90
CA ASP A 117 14.90 -7.21 16.71
C ASP A 117 16.03 -8.18 17.17
N PRO A 118 16.38 -9.23 16.41
CA PRO A 118 17.57 -10.04 16.73
C PRO A 118 18.88 -9.23 16.84
N GLY A 119 18.92 -7.97 16.37
CA GLY A 119 20.02 -7.03 16.60
C GLY A 119 19.97 -6.23 17.91
N TRP A 120 19.04 -6.50 18.83
CA TRP A 120 18.95 -5.80 20.12
C TRP A 120 19.90 -6.37 21.20
N PRO A 121 20.25 -5.58 22.24
CA PRO A 121 21.10 -6.07 23.31
C PRO A 121 20.43 -7.23 24.05
N ALA A 122 21.26 -8.15 24.55
CA ALA A 122 20.82 -9.42 25.14
C ALA A 122 19.84 -9.26 26.32
N ARG A 123 19.88 -8.13 27.03
CA ARG A 123 19.04 -7.87 28.21
C ARG A 123 17.57 -7.69 27.84
N GLU A 124 17.28 -6.93 26.79
CA GLU A 124 15.92 -6.62 26.34
C GLU A 124 15.26 -7.85 25.71
N VAL A 125 16.03 -8.65 24.97
CA VAL A 125 15.59 -9.95 24.43
C VAL A 125 15.24 -10.93 25.56
N SER A 126 16.02 -10.93 26.65
CA SER A 126 15.78 -11.77 27.82
C SER A 126 14.55 -11.35 28.62
N LEU A 127 14.32 -10.04 28.79
CA LEU A 127 13.10 -9.52 29.40
C LEU A 127 11.87 -9.88 28.56
N PHE A 128 11.96 -9.77 27.24
CA PHE A 128 10.90 -10.16 26.33
C PHE A 128 10.50 -11.64 26.47
N ARG A 129 11.46 -12.56 26.48
CA ARG A 129 11.17 -14.00 26.69
C ARG A 129 10.41 -14.24 27.99
N ARG A 130 10.87 -13.65 29.09
CA ARG A 130 10.19 -13.78 30.40
C ARG A 130 8.76 -13.26 30.37
N VAL A 131 8.50 -12.15 29.66
CA VAL A 131 7.15 -11.59 29.49
C VAL A 131 6.25 -12.55 28.71
N LEU A 132 6.73 -13.07 27.58
CA LEU A 132 5.97 -13.99 26.74
C LEU A 132 5.70 -15.31 27.47
N ASP A 133 6.71 -15.89 28.12
CA ASP A 133 6.58 -17.12 28.89
C ASP A 133 5.58 -16.95 30.03
N ALA A 134 5.64 -15.83 30.77
CA ALA A 134 4.67 -15.52 31.81
C ALA A 134 3.25 -15.35 31.27
N ALA A 135 3.10 -14.76 30.07
CA ALA A 135 1.80 -14.66 29.40
C ALA A 135 1.25 -16.02 29.02
N VAL A 136 2.08 -16.90 28.45
CA VAL A 136 1.69 -18.27 28.08
C VAL A 136 1.26 -19.05 29.32
N VAL A 137 2.01 -18.95 30.42
CA VAL A 137 1.66 -19.57 31.70
C VAL A 137 0.33 -19.04 32.25
N ALA A 138 0.04 -17.75 32.04
CA ALA A 138 -1.23 -17.13 32.43
C ALA A 138 -2.40 -17.40 31.46
N GLY A 139 -2.18 -18.21 30.41
CA GLY A 139 -3.22 -18.66 29.49
C GLY A 139 -3.34 -17.86 28.19
N PHE A 140 -2.39 -16.97 27.88
CA PHE A 140 -2.24 -16.46 26.53
C PHE A 140 -1.89 -17.63 25.59
N LYS A 141 -2.62 -17.73 24.48
CA LYS A 141 -2.37 -18.75 23.44
C LYS A 141 -1.74 -18.07 22.23
N PRO A 142 -0.41 -18.07 22.12
CA PRO A 142 0.27 -17.56 20.94
C PRO A 142 -0.23 -18.30 19.68
N LEU A 143 -0.29 -17.57 18.57
CA LEU A 143 -0.54 -18.16 17.25
C LEU A 143 0.61 -19.11 16.87
N ALA A 144 0.35 -20.07 15.97
CA ALA A 144 1.37 -20.99 15.49
C ALA A 144 2.57 -20.21 14.91
N GLY A 145 3.77 -20.42 15.45
CA GLY A 145 4.99 -19.68 15.07
C GLY A 145 5.40 -18.57 16.06
N GLU A 146 4.53 -18.18 16.99
CA GLU A 146 4.83 -17.22 18.07
C GLU A 146 5.48 -17.91 19.31
N THR A 147 6.08 -19.11 19.18
CA THR A 147 6.77 -19.85 20.28
C THR A 147 8.17 -20.37 19.96
N GLU A 148 8.69 -20.24 18.73
CA GLU A 148 9.98 -20.83 18.32
C GLU A 148 11.20 -19.94 18.64
N ALA A 149 11.98 -20.29 19.67
CA ALA A 149 13.15 -19.53 20.10
C ALA A 149 14.14 -19.24 18.93
N PRO A 150 14.71 -18.02 18.84
CA PRO A 150 15.79 -17.77 17.90
C PRO A 150 16.99 -18.66 18.25
N ALA A 151 17.56 -19.31 17.23
CA ALA A 151 18.81 -20.06 17.36
C ALA A 151 19.88 -19.17 18.00
N GLU A 152 20.53 -19.66 19.06
CA GLU A 152 21.59 -18.96 19.75
C GLU A 152 22.65 -18.52 18.74
N ALA A 153 22.91 -17.21 18.68
CA ALA A 153 24.03 -16.68 17.93
C ALA A 153 25.30 -17.20 18.60
N GLY A 154 26.05 -18.06 17.91
CA GLY A 154 27.33 -18.55 18.37
C GLY A 154 28.24 -17.40 18.77
N HIS A 155 28.88 -17.54 19.93
CA HIS A 155 29.86 -16.62 20.46
C HIS A 155 30.91 -16.24 19.39
N ALA A 156 30.95 -14.95 19.05
CA ALA A 156 32.16 -14.32 18.56
C ALA A 156 32.73 -13.51 19.73
N ASP A 157 33.76 -14.08 20.35
CA ASP A 157 34.70 -13.35 21.19
C ASP A 157 35.54 -12.46 20.27
N GLU A 158 35.64 -11.17 20.58
CA GLU A 158 36.83 -10.33 20.34
C GLU A 158 36.57 -8.87 20.80
N THR A 159 37.15 -8.62 21.97
CA THR A 159 37.82 -7.42 22.46
C THR A 159 38.30 -6.32 21.46
N PHE A 160 38.34 -5.08 22.01
CA PHE A 160 39.17 -3.89 21.64
C PHE A 160 38.70 -3.08 20.37
N VAL A 161 38.72 -1.75 20.27
CA VAL A 161 39.51 -0.63 20.85
C VAL A 161 38.68 0.68 20.86
N GLU A 162 38.87 1.52 21.89
CA GLU A 162 38.51 2.96 21.90
C GLU A 162 39.32 3.75 20.85
N GLU A 163 38.67 4.58 20.03
CA GLU A 163 39.37 5.76 19.51
C GLU A 163 38.45 6.98 19.36
N SER A 164 39.06 8.10 19.70
CA SER A 164 38.53 9.39 20.08
C SER A 164 38.21 10.32 18.91
N ASP A 165 37.39 11.34 19.23
CA ASP A 165 37.46 12.72 18.74
C ASP A 165 37.89 12.99 17.29
N ARG A 166 36.95 13.59 16.55
CA ARG A 166 37.20 14.84 15.82
C ARG A 166 35.88 15.58 15.60
N GLY A 167 35.72 16.71 16.29
CA GLY A 167 34.80 17.75 15.86
C GLY A 167 35.29 18.43 14.57
N ILE A 168 34.38 19.08 13.86
CA ILE A 168 34.51 20.44 13.30
C ILE A 168 33.18 20.82 12.64
N GLU A 169 32.62 21.88 13.21
CA GLU A 169 31.96 23.05 12.60
C GLU A 169 30.78 22.90 11.63
N THR A 170 29.71 23.53 12.11
CA THR A 170 28.66 24.24 11.40
C THR A 170 29.13 25.07 10.21
N GLU A 171 28.46 24.89 9.06
CA GLU A 171 28.17 26.00 8.15
C GLU A 171 26.67 26.08 7.84
N ARG A 172 26.15 27.28 8.07
CA ARG A 172 24.80 27.73 7.73
C ARG A 172 24.75 27.99 6.23
N GLY A 173 24.01 27.16 5.49
CA GLY A 173 23.51 27.49 4.16
C GLY A 173 22.05 27.90 4.26
N ALA A 174 21.79 29.20 4.22
CA ALA A 174 20.44 29.75 4.10
C ALA A 174 19.87 29.40 2.71
N GLY A 175 18.86 28.54 2.69
CA GLY A 175 17.96 28.34 1.56
C GLY A 175 16.54 28.39 2.10
N GLU A 176 15.82 29.45 1.76
CA GLU A 176 14.44 29.69 2.16
C GLU A 176 13.54 28.49 1.78
N PRO A 177 12.71 27.98 2.70
CA PRO A 177 11.68 27.02 2.32
C PRO A 177 10.54 27.79 1.65
N THR A 178 10.39 27.65 0.34
CA THR A 178 9.14 27.96 -0.34
C THR A 178 8.03 27.16 0.33
N SER A 179 7.15 27.88 1.02
CA SER A 179 6.11 27.34 1.87
C SER A 179 5.09 26.55 1.05
N ALA A 180 4.64 25.45 1.63
CA ALA A 180 3.57 24.58 1.14
C ALA A 180 2.17 25.24 1.16
N THR A 181 2.09 26.57 1.04
CA THR A 181 0.85 27.36 1.13
C THR A 181 0.25 27.72 -0.23
N ASP A 182 0.96 27.49 -1.34
CA ASP A 182 0.50 27.91 -2.68
C ASP A 182 -0.27 26.81 -3.44
N LEU A 183 -0.39 25.59 -2.89
CA LEU A 183 -1.14 24.49 -3.51
C LEU A 183 -2.63 24.46 -3.12
N GLU A 184 -3.03 25.17 -2.06
CA GLU A 184 -4.44 25.23 -1.66
C GLU A 184 -5.23 26.33 -2.39
N SER A 185 -4.58 27.31 -3.03
CA SER A 185 -5.27 28.37 -3.78
C SER A 185 -5.66 27.99 -5.21
N ASP A 186 -5.19 26.85 -5.73
CA ASP A 186 -5.34 26.46 -7.14
C ASP A 186 -6.58 25.58 -7.42
N ALA A 187 -7.42 25.36 -6.41
CA ALA A 187 -8.72 24.69 -6.57
C ALA A 187 -9.72 25.49 -7.43
N HIS A 188 -9.44 26.78 -7.72
CA HIS A 188 -10.36 27.70 -8.37
C HIS A 188 -10.12 27.97 -9.88
N GLN A 189 -9.20 27.27 -10.55
CA GLN A 189 -8.95 27.48 -12.00
C GLN A 189 -8.94 26.20 -12.85
N THR A 190 -9.62 25.13 -12.43
CA THR A 190 -9.95 24.05 -13.38
C THR A 190 -11.14 24.54 -14.22
N PRO A 191 -11.05 24.63 -15.56
CA PRO A 191 -12.22 24.89 -16.37
C PRO A 191 -13.29 23.85 -16.02
N MET A 192 -14.48 24.32 -15.64
CA MET A 192 -15.61 23.45 -15.32
C MET A 192 -15.95 22.67 -16.58
N TRP A 193 -15.71 21.37 -16.58
CA TRP A 193 -16.06 20.51 -17.71
C TRP A 193 -17.58 20.54 -17.88
N THR A 194 -18.05 21.01 -19.04
CA THR A 194 -19.48 21.17 -19.34
C THR A 194 -20.14 19.89 -19.84
N GLY A 195 -19.47 18.75 -19.68
CA GLY A 195 -19.87 17.46 -20.26
C GLY A 195 -19.14 17.13 -21.56
N PRO A 196 -19.30 15.90 -22.08
CA PRO A 196 -18.63 15.46 -23.30
C PRO A 196 -19.12 16.26 -24.50
N THR A 197 -18.22 16.51 -25.46
CA THR A 197 -18.66 16.95 -26.79
C THR A 197 -19.61 15.88 -27.36
N PRO A 198 -20.77 16.25 -27.94
CA PRO A 198 -21.70 15.28 -28.51
C PRO A 198 -21.03 14.35 -29.52
N GLY A 199 -21.20 13.04 -29.35
CA GLY A 199 -20.61 12.02 -30.22
C GLY A 199 -19.13 11.72 -29.96
N ALA A 200 -18.47 12.43 -29.04
CA ALA A 200 -17.10 12.13 -28.66
C ALA A 200 -17.02 10.86 -27.81
N ARG A 201 -15.95 10.08 -28.02
CA ARG A 201 -15.65 8.90 -27.22
C ARG A 201 -14.80 9.32 -26.03
N LEU A 202 -15.16 8.83 -24.85
CA LEU A 202 -14.47 9.14 -23.61
C LEU A 202 -13.74 7.92 -23.09
N PHE A 203 -12.54 8.16 -22.57
CA PHE A 203 -11.73 7.16 -21.88
C PHE A 203 -11.26 7.74 -20.55
N ALA A 204 -11.35 6.95 -19.49
CA ALA A 204 -10.88 7.36 -18.18
C ALA A 204 -9.66 6.55 -17.76
N GLY A 205 -8.87 7.15 -16.88
CA GLY A 205 -7.67 6.53 -16.33
C GLY A 205 -7.51 6.90 -14.88
N VAL A 206 -7.06 5.93 -14.09
CA VAL A 206 -6.90 6.08 -12.65
C VAL A 206 -5.50 5.62 -12.27
N ASP A 207 -4.77 6.50 -11.59
CA ASP A 207 -3.65 6.08 -10.75
C ASP A 207 -4.20 5.81 -9.35
N PHE A 208 -4.14 4.54 -8.92
CA PHE A 208 -4.81 4.08 -7.72
C PHE A 208 -3.81 3.92 -6.57
N SER A 209 -4.04 4.64 -5.48
CA SER A 209 -3.15 4.54 -4.32
C SER A 209 -3.31 3.22 -3.57
N GLY A 210 -2.17 2.57 -3.28
CA GLY A 210 -2.07 1.59 -2.21
C GLY A 210 -1.93 2.22 -0.82
N ASP A 211 -1.81 3.56 -0.72
CA ASP A 211 -1.62 4.25 0.55
C ASP A 211 -2.83 4.04 1.47
N MET A 212 -2.56 3.34 2.56
CA MET A 212 -3.51 2.97 3.59
C MET A 212 -4.20 4.17 4.24
N ARG A 213 -3.61 5.36 4.17
CA ARG A 213 -4.15 6.62 4.70
C ARG A 213 -5.25 7.23 3.81
N ASP A 214 -5.37 6.76 2.57
CA ASP A 214 -6.24 7.34 1.53
C ASP A 214 -6.15 8.88 1.46
N PRO A 215 -4.95 9.46 1.30
CA PRO A 215 -4.87 10.90 1.18
C PRO A 215 -5.66 11.33 -0.07
N LYS A 216 -6.35 12.48 0.01
CA LYS A 216 -7.21 12.97 -1.09
C LYS A 216 -6.45 13.06 -2.42
N ASP A 217 -5.16 13.32 -2.37
CA ASP A 217 -4.23 13.42 -3.48
C ASP A 217 -3.44 12.13 -3.76
N GLY A 218 -3.82 11.00 -3.16
CA GLY A 218 -3.18 9.70 -3.39
C GLY A 218 -3.74 8.94 -4.60
N THR A 219 -5.00 9.17 -4.96
CA THR A 219 -5.65 8.57 -6.13
C THR A 219 -6.07 9.68 -7.08
N TRP A 220 -5.70 9.53 -8.34
CA TRP A 220 -5.96 10.51 -9.40
C TRP A 220 -6.85 9.94 -10.47
N LEU A 221 -7.75 10.77 -10.99
CA LEU A 221 -8.65 10.46 -12.08
C LEU A 221 -8.40 11.40 -13.25
N ALA A 222 -8.19 10.83 -14.43
CA ALA A 222 -8.15 11.53 -15.71
C ALA A 222 -9.33 11.13 -16.59
N LEU A 223 -9.89 12.08 -17.33
CA LEU A 223 -10.85 11.84 -18.40
C LEU A 223 -10.30 12.45 -19.69
N LEU A 224 -10.19 11.61 -20.72
CA LEU A 224 -9.70 11.95 -22.03
C LEU A 224 -10.83 11.83 -23.03
N GLU A 225 -10.91 12.82 -23.92
CA GLU A 225 -11.83 12.83 -25.05
C GLU A 225 -11.06 12.53 -26.33
N LEU A 226 -11.52 11.53 -27.09
CA LEU A 226 -10.98 11.24 -28.40
C LEU A 226 -11.54 12.23 -29.42
N LYS A 227 -10.65 13.01 -30.04
CA LYS A 227 -10.94 13.90 -31.16
C LYS A 227 -10.07 13.49 -32.33
N GLU A 228 -10.72 13.04 -33.40
CA GLU A 228 -10.04 12.46 -34.57
C GLU A 228 -9.16 11.28 -34.13
N GLU A 229 -7.83 11.45 -34.11
CA GLU A 229 -6.87 10.43 -33.64
C GLU A 229 -6.03 10.89 -32.44
N ARG A 230 -6.49 11.92 -31.72
CA ARG A 230 -5.78 12.53 -30.60
C ARG A 230 -6.64 12.48 -29.34
N LEU A 231 -6.00 12.27 -28.20
CA LEU A 231 -6.69 12.26 -26.90
C LEU A 231 -6.47 13.59 -26.21
N ALA A 232 -7.53 14.33 -25.93
CA ALA A 232 -7.45 15.58 -25.18
C ALA A 232 -7.84 15.34 -23.73
N VAL A 233 -6.99 15.77 -22.78
CA VAL A 233 -7.36 15.75 -21.35
C VAL A 233 -8.45 16.80 -21.13
N VAL A 234 -9.65 16.35 -20.74
CA VAL A 234 -10.80 17.22 -20.45
C VAL A 234 -11.09 17.34 -18.96
N ARG A 235 -10.57 16.40 -18.15
CA ARG A 235 -10.63 16.45 -16.69
C ARG A 235 -9.41 15.74 -16.11
N LEU A 236 -8.85 16.30 -15.03
CA LEU A 236 -7.77 15.70 -14.26
C LEU A 236 -7.84 16.19 -12.82
N GLU A 237 -8.04 15.28 -11.87
CA GLU A 237 -8.27 15.64 -10.47
C GLU A 237 -7.81 14.58 -9.48
N ALA A 238 -7.40 15.04 -8.31
CA ALA A 238 -7.20 14.23 -7.11
C ALA A 238 -8.56 13.89 -6.50
N THR A 239 -8.93 12.60 -6.49
CA THR A 239 -10.23 12.14 -5.98
C THR A 239 -10.13 11.45 -4.63
N GLY A 240 -8.98 10.86 -4.31
CA GLY A 240 -8.87 9.82 -3.28
C GLY A 240 -9.67 8.58 -3.69
N ARG A 241 -9.55 7.49 -2.92
CA ARG A 241 -10.27 6.24 -3.19
C ARG A 241 -11.77 6.38 -2.95
N ASN A 242 -12.16 7.01 -1.85
CA ASN A 242 -13.59 7.26 -1.57
C ASN A 242 -14.27 8.11 -2.66
N GLY A 243 -13.57 9.11 -3.20
CA GLY A 243 -14.09 9.94 -4.29
C GLY A 243 -14.20 9.15 -5.60
N LEU A 244 -13.23 8.29 -5.89
CA LEU A 244 -13.30 7.39 -7.05
C LEU A 244 -14.48 6.40 -6.92
N GLU A 245 -14.62 5.75 -5.76
CA GLU A 245 -15.76 4.87 -5.47
C GLU A 245 -17.11 5.59 -5.68
N ALA A 246 -17.24 6.80 -5.15
CA ALA A 246 -18.44 7.60 -5.34
C ALA A 246 -18.71 7.91 -6.82
N GLN A 247 -17.67 8.20 -7.61
CA GLN A 247 -17.83 8.45 -9.05
C GLN A 247 -18.17 7.18 -9.84
N LEU A 248 -17.63 6.02 -9.47
CA LEU A 248 -17.98 4.73 -10.09
C LEU A 248 -19.45 4.34 -9.81
N ARG A 249 -19.96 4.68 -8.61
CA ARG A 249 -21.33 4.44 -8.16
C ARG A 249 -22.37 5.37 -8.77
N ASN A 250 -21.99 6.61 -9.08
CA ASN A 250 -22.93 7.65 -9.46
C ASN A 250 -23.38 7.50 -10.93
N PRO A 251 -24.68 7.23 -11.20
CA PRO A 251 -25.26 7.07 -12.55
C PRO A 251 -25.04 8.28 -13.49
N ASP A 252 -24.89 9.47 -12.91
CA ASP A 252 -24.76 10.73 -13.63
C ASP A 252 -23.31 11.21 -13.72
N ALA A 253 -22.35 10.44 -13.19
CA ALA A 253 -20.95 10.82 -13.24
C ALA A 253 -20.37 10.66 -14.65
N ALA A 254 -19.39 11.52 -14.95
CA ALA A 254 -18.60 11.50 -16.17
C ALA A 254 -18.07 10.11 -16.56
N LEU A 255 -17.72 9.29 -15.55
CA LEU A 255 -17.20 7.94 -15.74
C LEU A 255 -18.19 7.00 -16.43
N LEU A 256 -19.49 7.21 -16.29
CA LEU A 256 -20.50 6.44 -17.01
C LEU A 256 -20.71 6.91 -18.44
N HIS A 257 -20.02 7.95 -18.89
CA HIS A 257 -19.93 8.26 -20.31
C HIS A 257 -18.62 7.74 -20.91
N ALA A 258 -17.70 7.24 -20.09
CA ALA A 258 -16.48 6.59 -20.56
C ALA A 258 -16.79 5.18 -21.11
N GLU A 259 -16.21 4.89 -22.27
CA GLU A 259 -16.28 3.58 -22.91
C GLU A 259 -15.43 2.55 -22.17
N ALA A 260 -14.26 2.97 -21.69
CA ALA A 260 -13.38 2.18 -20.84
C ALA A 260 -12.68 3.03 -19.79
N ILE A 261 -12.39 2.39 -18.65
CA ILE A 261 -11.65 2.96 -17.52
C ILE A 261 -10.43 2.08 -17.29
N GLY A 262 -9.24 2.65 -17.49
CA GLY A 262 -7.97 2.03 -17.14
C GLY A 262 -7.66 2.26 -15.67
N LEU A 263 -7.44 1.19 -14.91
CA LEU A 263 -7.11 1.23 -13.49
C LEU A 263 -5.67 0.74 -13.28
N ASP A 264 -4.80 1.59 -12.72
CA ASP A 264 -3.41 1.25 -12.39
C ASP A 264 -3.32 0.52 -11.04
N PHE A 265 -3.84 -0.71 -11.02
CA PHE A 265 -3.58 -1.68 -9.96
C PHE A 265 -3.89 -3.10 -10.46
N PRO A 266 -3.28 -4.14 -9.88
CA PRO A 266 -3.58 -5.51 -10.27
C PRO A 266 -5.03 -5.93 -10.00
N PHE A 267 -5.74 -6.45 -11.00
CA PHE A 267 -7.07 -7.02 -10.81
C PHE A 267 -7.02 -8.40 -10.22
N GLY A 268 -5.90 -9.11 -10.31
CA GLY A 268 -5.77 -10.47 -9.80
C GLY A 268 -4.47 -10.69 -9.06
N VAL A 269 -4.32 -11.92 -8.57
CA VAL A 269 -3.10 -12.43 -7.95
C VAL A 269 -2.68 -13.72 -8.66
N PRO A 270 -1.42 -14.18 -8.52
CA PRO A 270 -1.00 -15.46 -9.08
C PRO A 270 -1.91 -16.61 -8.62
N VAL A 271 -2.21 -17.56 -9.52
CA VAL A 271 -3.12 -18.69 -9.23
C VAL A 271 -2.80 -19.39 -7.90
N PRO A 272 -1.53 -19.74 -7.59
CA PRO A 272 -1.23 -20.45 -6.34
C PRO A 272 -1.60 -19.67 -5.08
N PHE A 273 -1.50 -18.34 -5.11
CA PHE A 273 -1.92 -17.51 -3.98
C PHE A 273 -3.45 -17.41 -3.90
N ALA A 274 -4.13 -17.26 -5.03
CA ALA A 274 -5.59 -17.27 -5.05
C ALA A 274 -6.15 -18.59 -4.49
N GLU A 275 -5.58 -19.72 -4.87
CA GLU A 275 -5.96 -21.06 -4.37
C GLU A 275 -5.71 -21.21 -2.86
N THR A 276 -4.61 -20.65 -2.36
CA THR A 276 -4.33 -20.56 -0.92
C THR A 276 -5.43 -19.78 -0.19
N LEU A 277 -5.82 -18.62 -0.73
CA LEU A 277 -6.89 -17.80 -0.15
C LEU A 277 -8.26 -18.49 -0.20
N LEU A 278 -8.54 -19.21 -1.28
CA LEU A 278 -9.81 -19.93 -1.49
C LEU A 278 -9.89 -21.24 -0.68
N GLY A 279 -8.74 -21.79 -0.26
CA GLY A 279 -8.65 -23.05 0.47
C GLY A 279 -8.73 -24.29 -0.43
N GLY A 280 -8.34 -24.17 -1.70
CA GLY A 280 -8.41 -25.25 -2.67
C GLY A 280 -8.27 -24.77 -4.12
N PRO A 281 -8.49 -25.67 -5.10
CA PRO A 281 -8.38 -25.34 -6.52
C PRO A 281 -9.27 -24.16 -6.93
N PHE A 282 -8.80 -23.39 -7.91
CA PHE A 282 -9.53 -22.22 -8.40
C PHE A 282 -10.89 -22.65 -9.02
N PRO A 283 -12.03 -22.13 -8.53
CA PRO A 283 -13.35 -22.63 -8.90
C PRO A 283 -13.79 -22.16 -10.30
N GLU A 284 -14.78 -22.85 -10.87
CA GLU A 284 -15.38 -22.50 -12.18
C GLU A 284 -16.02 -21.10 -12.20
N GLU A 285 -16.48 -20.61 -11.04
CA GLU A 285 -16.97 -19.24 -10.85
C GLU A 285 -15.91 -18.17 -11.16
N GLY A 286 -14.65 -18.58 -11.35
CA GLY A 286 -13.58 -17.72 -11.82
C GLY A 286 -13.24 -16.62 -10.84
N TRP A 287 -12.80 -15.49 -11.38
CA TRP A 287 -12.36 -14.34 -10.62
C TRP A 287 -13.38 -13.85 -9.57
N TRP A 288 -14.67 -14.02 -9.86
CA TRP A 288 -15.74 -13.64 -8.95
C TRP A 288 -15.74 -14.40 -7.62
N ALA A 289 -15.25 -15.65 -7.59
CA ALA A 289 -15.08 -16.38 -6.34
C ALA A 289 -13.98 -15.76 -5.47
N LEU A 290 -12.85 -15.39 -6.09
CA LEU A 290 -11.76 -14.67 -5.42
C LEU A 290 -12.28 -13.32 -4.88
N ALA A 291 -12.95 -12.54 -5.71
CA ALA A 291 -13.53 -11.25 -5.33
C ALA A 291 -14.49 -11.37 -4.13
N ARG A 292 -15.44 -12.34 -4.16
CA ARG A 292 -16.34 -12.64 -3.03
C ARG A 292 -15.62 -13.13 -1.79
N LYS A 293 -14.50 -13.84 -1.94
CA LYS A 293 -13.68 -14.27 -0.81
C LYS A 293 -13.00 -13.07 -0.15
N LEU A 294 -12.43 -12.17 -0.95
CA LEU A 294 -11.77 -10.96 -0.46
C LEU A 294 -12.75 -9.97 0.17
N GLU A 295 -13.95 -9.82 -0.38
CA GLU A 295 -15.02 -8.98 0.20
C GLU A 295 -15.41 -9.42 1.62
N ARG A 296 -15.44 -10.73 1.88
CA ARG A 296 -15.77 -11.32 3.19
C ARG A 296 -14.56 -11.48 4.10
N MET A 297 -13.35 -11.36 3.57
CA MET A 297 -12.12 -11.50 4.33
C MET A 297 -11.76 -10.16 4.96
N SER A 298 -11.43 -10.15 6.24
CA SER A 298 -10.91 -8.94 6.85
C SER A 298 -9.56 -8.58 6.23
N ARG A 299 -9.27 -7.27 6.15
CA ARG A 299 -7.98 -6.81 5.64
C ARG A 299 -6.79 -7.39 6.44
N PRO A 300 -6.80 -7.43 7.79
CA PRO A 300 -5.74 -8.11 8.55
C PRO A 300 -5.56 -9.57 8.15
N THR A 301 -6.65 -10.33 8.00
CA THR A 301 -6.58 -11.75 7.58
C THR A 301 -5.93 -11.89 6.21
N TYR A 302 -6.28 -11.03 5.25
CA TYR A 302 -5.66 -11.04 3.92
C TYR A 302 -4.16 -10.75 4.00
N LEU A 303 -3.75 -9.73 4.76
CA LEU A 303 -2.35 -9.34 4.87
C LEU A 303 -1.50 -10.42 5.56
N ILE A 304 -2.06 -11.12 6.55
CA ILE A 304 -1.42 -12.29 7.17
C ILE A 304 -1.22 -13.39 6.13
N ALA A 305 -2.27 -13.80 5.42
CA ALA A 305 -2.18 -14.84 4.40
C ALA A 305 -1.21 -14.47 3.27
N LEU A 306 -1.21 -13.20 2.85
CA LEU A 306 -0.26 -12.66 1.88
C LEU A 306 1.18 -12.77 2.37
N GLN A 307 1.44 -12.40 3.62
CA GLN A 307 2.78 -12.47 4.20
C GLN A 307 3.25 -13.92 4.32
N GLU A 308 2.42 -14.80 4.86
CA GLU A 308 2.70 -16.24 4.96
C GLU A 308 3.02 -16.85 3.60
N PHE A 309 2.21 -16.54 2.59
CA PHE A 309 2.44 -17.02 1.23
C PHE A 309 3.76 -16.47 0.66
N ARG A 310 4.00 -15.16 0.80
CA ARG A 310 5.24 -14.54 0.33
C ARG A 310 6.47 -15.12 1.02
N ASP A 311 6.38 -15.53 2.28
CA ASP A 311 7.51 -16.12 3.03
C ASP A 311 7.79 -17.55 2.60
N ALA A 312 6.75 -18.31 2.23
CA ALA A 312 6.89 -19.68 1.73
C ALA A 312 7.31 -19.74 0.26
N HIS A 313 6.83 -18.82 -0.59
CA HIS A 313 6.91 -18.94 -2.05
C HIS A 313 7.57 -17.74 -2.74
N GLY A 314 7.87 -16.67 -2.03
CA GLY A 314 8.37 -15.42 -2.60
C GLY A 314 7.28 -14.58 -3.29
N GLU A 315 7.71 -13.62 -4.10
CA GLU A 315 6.82 -12.71 -4.84
C GLU A 315 6.49 -13.25 -6.24
N LEU A 316 5.75 -14.35 -6.30
CA LEU A 316 5.36 -14.96 -7.58
C LEU A 316 4.66 -13.94 -8.48
N LYS A 317 4.96 -13.96 -9.77
CA LYS A 317 4.34 -13.09 -10.76
C LYS A 317 3.19 -13.80 -11.47
N ARG A 318 2.21 -13.02 -11.92
CA ARG A 318 1.24 -13.50 -12.91
C ARG A 318 1.90 -13.54 -14.28
N LEU A 319 1.29 -14.28 -15.20
CA LEU A 319 1.73 -14.33 -16.59
C LEU A 319 1.86 -12.93 -17.22
N THR A 320 0.87 -12.07 -16.99
CA THR A 320 0.85 -10.72 -17.54
C THR A 320 1.92 -9.81 -16.92
N ASP A 321 2.29 -10.03 -15.66
CA ASP A 321 3.31 -9.21 -15.00
C ASP A 321 4.70 -9.50 -15.56
N GLU A 322 4.99 -10.78 -15.84
CA GLU A 322 6.23 -11.20 -16.51
C GLU A 322 6.30 -10.58 -17.90
N SER A 323 5.22 -10.70 -18.67
CA SER A 323 5.14 -10.21 -20.05
C SER A 323 5.27 -8.68 -20.14
N ALA A 324 4.68 -7.95 -19.19
CA ALA A 324 4.74 -6.48 -19.14
C ALA A 324 6.02 -5.94 -18.48
N GLY A 325 6.81 -6.80 -17.81
CA GLY A 325 7.86 -6.36 -16.90
C GLY A 325 7.30 -5.53 -15.73
N ALA A 326 6.12 -5.91 -15.24
CA ALA A 326 5.50 -5.32 -14.06
C ALA A 326 6.00 -6.00 -12.77
N PHE A 327 5.72 -5.35 -11.65
CA PHE A 327 5.91 -5.97 -10.34
C PHE A 327 4.81 -6.99 -10.07
N SER A 328 5.11 -7.95 -9.19
CA SER A 328 4.09 -8.90 -8.72
C SER A 328 3.01 -8.16 -7.91
N PRO A 329 1.73 -8.57 -7.97
CA PRO A 329 0.70 -8.16 -6.99
C PRO A 329 1.12 -8.45 -5.55
N LEU A 330 2.07 -9.37 -5.36
CA LEU A 330 2.68 -9.75 -4.10
C LEU A 330 3.95 -8.95 -3.80
N HIS A 331 4.23 -7.85 -4.50
CA HIS A 331 5.44 -7.06 -4.28
C HIS A 331 5.43 -6.32 -2.92
N ARG A 332 6.51 -6.44 -2.14
CA ARG A 332 6.63 -5.89 -0.77
C ARG A 332 7.21 -4.47 -0.71
N VAL A 333 7.93 -4.02 -1.74
CA VAL A 333 8.76 -2.80 -1.65
C VAL A 333 8.06 -1.63 -2.33
N ASN A 334 8.15 -0.46 -1.69
CA ASN A 334 7.40 0.76 -2.01
C ASN A 334 7.14 1.01 -3.52
N PRO A 335 5.88 0.94 -3.99
CA PRO A 335 4.67 0.64 -3.20
C PRO A 335 4.48 -0.87 -2.94
N ASP A 336 4.07 -1.23 -1.72
CA ASP A 336 3.55 -2.58 -1.45
C ASP A 336 2.23 -2.76 -2.23
N LEU A 337 2.24 -3.66 -3.22
CA LEU A 337 1.11 -3.87 -4.13
C LEU A 337 0.03 -4.78 -3.54
N GLY A 338 0.31 -5.48 -2.45
CA GLY A 338 -0.64 -6.40 -1.82
C GLY A 338 -1.88 -5.68 -1.27
N PRO A 339 -1.72 -4.67 -0.39
CA PRO A 339 -2.84 -3.86 0.10
C PRO A 339 -3.60 -3.16 -1.02
N MET A 340 -2.89 -2.68 -2.05
CA MET A 340 -3.48 -2.03 -3.23
C MET A 340 -4.38 -3.01 -4.01
N THR A 341 -3.84 -4.19 -4.34
CA THR A 341 -4.56 -5.27 -5.03
C THR A 341 -5.82 -5.68 -4.26
N TYR A 342 -5.71 -5.91 -2.94
CA TYR A 342 -6.85 -6.26 -2.10
C TYR A 342 -7.96 -5.21 -2.12
N GLN A 343 -7.61 -3.93 -2.01
CA GLN A 343 -8.58 -2.84 -2.00
C GLN A 343 -9.21 -2.63 -3.37
N GLY A 344 -8.40 -2.63 -4.43
CA GLY A 344 -8.86 -2.48 -5.80
C GLY A 344 -9.84 -3.58 -6.21
N ILE A 345 -9.53 -4.86 -5.90
CA ILE A 345 -10.45 -5.97 -6.16
C ILE A 345 -11.76 -5.79 -5.41
N ARG A 346 -11.72 -5.39 -4.13
CA ARG A 346 -12.95 -5.15 -3.35
C ARG A 346 -13.78 -4.00 -3.88
N MET A 347 -13.15 -2.90 -4.28
CA MET A 347 -13.82 -1.77 -4.94
C MET A 347 -14.57 -2.24 -6.19
N ILE A 348 -13.92 -3.00 -7.07
CA ILE A 348 -14.57 -3.57 -8.26
C ILE A 348 -15.70 -4.53 -7.85
N ALA A 349 -15.47 -5.34 -6.82
CA ALA A 349 -16.42 -6.33 -6.35
C ALA A 349 -17.68 -5.76 -5.73
N GLU A 350 -17.65 -4.53 -5.22
CA GLU A 350 -18.83 -3.83 -4.70
C GLU A 350 -19.69 -3.26 -5.84
N GLU A 351 -19.11 -3.02 -7.03
CA GLU A 351 -19.74 -2.34 -8.18
C GLU A 351 -20.17 -3.27 -9.33
N ARG A 352 -20.47 -4.55 -9.02
CA ARG A 352 -20.64 -5.70 -9.95
C ARG A 352 -21.58 -5.53 -11.14
N SER A 353 -22.46 -4.54 -11.16
CA SER A 353 -23.56 -4.44 -12.14
C SER A 353 -23.40 -3.35 -13.20
N ARG A 354 -22.34 -2.53 -13.14
CA ARG A 354 -22.22 -1.31 -13.97
C ARG A 354 -21.20 -1.39 -15.09
N TYR A 355 -20.18 -2.22 -14.92
CA TYR A 355 -19.06 -2.34 -15.84
C TYR A 355 -18.79 -3.81 -16.14
N ALA A 356 -18.35 -4.09 -17.37
CA ALA A 356 -17.81 -5.38 -17.76
C ALA A 356 -16.32 -5.43 -17.45
N LEU A 357 -15.91 -6.44 -16.68
CA LEU A 357 -14.53 -6.58 -16.23
C LEU A 357 -13.75 -7.50 -17.18
N ARG A 358 -12.76 -6.97 -17.90
CA ARG A 358 -11.91 -7.79 -18.79
C ARG A 358 -10.66 -8.29 -18.07
N PRO A 359 -10.14 -9.50 -18.37
CA PRO A 359 -10.67 -10.51 -19.31
C PRO A 359 -11.73 -11.45 -18.71
N PHE A 360 -12.18 -11.20 -17.48
CA PHE A 360 -13.00 -12.14 -16.71
C PHE A 360 -14.44 -12.27 -17.21
N GLU A 361 -14.95 -11.26 -17.92
CA GLU A 361 -16.31 -11.21 -18.43
C GLU A 361 -16.33 -10.98 -19.94
N SER A 362 -17.34 -11.58 -20.59
CA SER A 362 -17.63 -11.41 -22.02
C SER A 362 -18.72 -10.39 -22.29
N ALA A 363 -19.31 -9.79 -21.26
CA ALA A 363 -20.40 -8.83 -21.39
C ALA A 363 -19.95 -7.61 -22.21
N LYS A 364 -20.84 -7.13 -23.07
CA LYS A 364 -20.64 -5.88 -23.82
C LYS A 364 -21.12 -4.71 -22.97
N GLY A 365 -20.35 -3.64 -22.92
CA GLY A 365 -20.67 -2.46 -22.14
C GLY A 365 -19.43 -1.65 -21.82
N ARG A 366 -19.53 -0.81 -20.78
CA ARG A 366 -18.41 -0.02 -20.28
C ARG A 366 -17.38 -0.92 -19.64
N LEU A 367 -16.12 -0.74 -19.97
CA LEU A 367 -15.07 -1.66 -19.55
C LEU A 367 -14.30 -1.14 -18.34
N LEU A 368 -13.98 -2.04 -17.41
CA LEU A 368 -12.87 -1.85 -16.48
C LEU A 368 -11.69 -2.68 -16.97
N LEU A 369 -10.54 -2.03 -17.12
CA LEU A 369 -9.32 -2.61 -17.65
C LEU A 369 -8.19 -2.42 -16.65
N GLU A 370 -7.46 -3.49 -16.34
CA GLU A 370 -6.18 -3.38 -15.67
C GLU A 370 -5.17 -2.81 -16.67
N VAL A 371 -4.46 -1.75 -16.28
CA VAL A 371 -3.44 -1.12 -17.10
C VAL A 371 -2.18 -0.91 -16.27
N PHE A 372 -1.02 -0.81 -16.94
CA PHE A 372 0.25 -0.53 -16.28
C PHE A 372 0.97 0.60 -17.02
N PRO A 373 0.72 1.87 -16.65
CA PRO A 373 1.31 3.06 -17.27
C PRO A 373 2.83 2.97 -17.39
N GLY A 374 3.50 2.45 -16.37
CA GLY A 374 4.96 2.29 -16.37
C GLY A 374 5.50 1.47 -17.54
N ALA A 375 4.80 0.42 -17.99
CA ALA A 375 5.21 -0.35 -19.17
C ALA A 375 4.92 0.37 -20.48
N SER A 376 3.76 1.04 -20.58
CA SER A 376 3.40 1.84 -21.76
C SER A 376 4.41 2.98 -21.98
N LEU A 377 4.80 3.68 -20.92
CA LEU A 377 5.78 4.76 -20.98
C LEU A 377 7.18 4.27 -21.39
N ARG A 378 7.61 3.08 -20.94
CA ARG A 378 8.88 2.49 -21.40
C ARG A 378 8.90 2.23 -22.90
N ARG A 379 7.77 1.80 -23.48
CA ARG A 379 7.64 1.58 -24.93
C ARG A 379 7.67 2.87 -25.74
N LEU A 380 7.38 4.01 -25.11
CA LEU A 380 7.61 5.34 -25.69
C LEU A 380 9.07 5.81 -25.59
N GLY A 381 10.01 4.95 -25.18
CA GLY A 381 11.44 5.25 -25.11
C GLY A 381 11.89 5.94 -23.82
N LEU A 382 11.04 5.98 -22.79
CA LEU A 382 11.38 6.56 -21.49
C LEU A 382 12.06 5.50 -20.61
N GLU A 383 13.39 5.40 -20.69
CA GLU A 383 14.18 4.68 -19.68
C GLU A 383 14.31 5.50 -18.40
N ALA A 384 14.58 4.82 -17.27
CA ALA A 384 14.63 5.42 -15.93
C ALA A 384 15.80 6.41 -15.76
N SER A 385 15.66 7.61 -16.31
CA SER A 385 16.58 8.74 -16.09
C SER A 385 16.10 9.59 -14.90
N GLY A 386 17.03 10.30 -14.25
CA GLY A 386 16.94 10.83 -12.89
C GLY A 386 15.78 11.80 -12.52
N PRO A 387 15.72 12.25 -11.25
CA PRO A 387 14.48 12.74 -10.63
C PRO A 387 13.88 14.07 -11.13
N GLY A 388 14.67 14.94 -11.78
CA GLY A 388 14.26 16.32 -12.09
C GLY A 388 13.52 16.51 -13.44
N ASP A 389 13.89 15.76 -14.48
CA ASP A 389 13.40 15.97 -15.85
C ASP A 389 12.24 15.02 -16.25
N ARG A 390 11.85 14.13 -15.32
CA ARG A 390 10.97 13.00 -15.64
C ARG A 390 9.54 13.41 -16.02
N PRO A 391 8.84 14.32 -15.30
CA PRO A 391 7.46 14.68 -15.66
C PRO A 391 7.33 15.34 -17.03
N HIS A 392 8.23 16.27 -17.36
CA HIS A 392 8.25 16.94 -18.67
C HIS A 392 8.54 15.95 -19.80
N SER A 393 9.51 15.03 -19.61
CA SER A 393 9.80 13.99 -20.60
C SER A 393 8.60 13.06 -20.85
N ILE A 394 7.82 12.74 -19.82
CA ILE A 394 6.60 11.93 -19.94
C ILE A 394 5.52 12.68 -20.73
N VAL A 395 5.25 13.94 -20.38
CA VAL A 395 4.31 14.79 -21.13
C VAL A 395 4.70 14.82 -22.61
N ASP A 396 5.96 15.10 -22.88
CA ASP A 396 6.52 15.19 -24.21
C ASP A 396 6.37 13.88 -25.00
N ALA A 397 6.67 12.74 -24.38
CA ALA A 397 6.52 11.42 -24.99
C ALA A 397 5.05 11.10 -25.29
N LEU A 398 4.14 11.41 -24.37
CA LEU A 398 2.70 11.24 -24.57
C LEU A 398 2.17 12.12 -25.70
N SER A 399 2.61 13.38 -25.79
CA SER A 399 2.19 14.30 -26.86
C SER A 399 2.79 13.98 -28.22
N ARG A 400 3.94 13.30 -28.27
CA ARG A 400 4.61 12.88 -29.52
C ARG A 400 4.39 11.41 -29.88
N ALA A 401 3.60 10.68 -29.12
CA ALA A 401 3.33 9.27 -29.39
C ALA A 401 2.75 9.08 -30.80
N ALA A 402 3.28 8.11 -31.55
CA ALA A 402 2.87 7.89 -32.94
C ALA A 402 1.40 7.47 -33.07
N ARG A 403 0.87 6.76 -32.07
CA ARG A 403 -0.53 6.36 -31.96
C ARG A 403 -1.16 7.05 -30.76
N LEU A 404 -2.30 7.70 -30.95
CA LEU A 404 -3.06 8.39 -29.91
C LEU A 404 -2.18 9.34 -29.07
N PRO A 405 -1.58 10.37 -29.67
CA PRO A 405 -0.89 11.40 -28.90
C PRO A 405 -1.86 12.09 -27.95
N VAL A 406 -1.35 12.52 -26.79
CA VAL A 406 -2.14 13.16 -25.74
C VAL A 406 -1.92 14.67 -25.73
N GLU A 407 -3.00 15.42 -25.80
CA GLU A 407 -3.03 16.87 -25.65
C GLU A 407 -3.37 17.24 -24.20
N ILE A 408 -2.40 17.86 -23.53
CA ILE A 408 -2.53 18.29 -22.14
C ILE A 408 -2.55 19.81 -22.10
N GLY A 409 -3.76 20.38 -21.93
CA GLY A 409 -3.93 21.83 -21.81
C GLY A 409 -3.25 22.41 -20.57
N GLN A 410 -2.93 23.71 -20.60
CA GLN A 410 -2.19 24.43 -19.54
C GLN A 410 -2.64 24.17 -18.09
N PRO A 411 -3.95 24.19 -17.73
CA PRO A 411 -4.36 23.92 -16.34
C PRO A 411 -4.05 22.48 -15.89
N PHE A 412 -4.05 21.52 -16.81
CA PHE A 412 -3.72 20.11 -16.52
C PHE A 412 -2.22 19.86 -16.57
N LEU A 413 -1.51 20.55 -17.47
CA LEU A 413 -0.06 20.44 -17.61
C LEU A 413 0.66 20.77 -16.30
N ARG A 414 0.25 21.85 -15.62
CA ARG A 414 0.80 22.20 -14.30
C ARG A 414 0.64 21.07 -13.28
N ARG A 415 -0.51 20.41 -13.24
CA ARG A 415 -0.77 19.27 -12.34
C ARG A 415 0.10 18.06 -12.68
N CYS A 416 0.19 17.73 -13.97
CA CYS A 416 1.03 16.64 -14.47
C CYS A 416 2.53 16.87 -14.16
N VAL A 417 3.02 18.10 -14.32
CA VAL A 417 4.41 18.44 -13.99
C VAL A 417 4.65 18.38 -12.48
N ALA A 418 3.68 18.83 -11.67
CA ALA A 418 3.81 18.83 -10.22
C ALA A 418 3.64 17.44 -9.58
N ARG A 419 2.87 16.53 -10.19
CA ARG A 419 2.47 15.24 -9.61
C ARG A 419 2.56 14.12 -10.63
N ARG A 420 3.42 13.14 -10.34
CA ARG A 420 3.57 11.94 -11.15
C ARG A 420 2.29 11.11 -11.19
N ASP A 421 1.61 10.95 -10.06
CA ASP A 421 0.32 10.27 -9.93
C ASP A 421 -0.72 10.78 -10.95
N ALA A 422 -0.75 12.10 -11.18
CA ALA A 422 -1.62 12.73 -12.15
C ALA A 422 -1.25 12.35 -13.61
N LEU A 423 0.05 12.20 -13.90
CA LEU A 423 0.53 11.71 -15.20
C LEU A 423 0.24 10.22 -15.40
N ASP A 424 0.42 9.40 -14.37
CA ASP A 424 0.15 7.97 -14.44
C ASP A 424 -1.36 7.72 -14.68
N ALA A 425 -2.25 8.56 -14.12
CA ALA A 425 -3.68 8.54 -14.44
C ALA A 425 -3.98 8.91 -15.92
N VAL A 426 -3.29 9.90 -16.49
CA VAL A 426 -3.43 10.27 -17.92
C VAL A 426 -2.93 9.14 -18.82
N ALA A 427 -1.78 8.54 -18.48
CA ALA A 427 -1.24 7.41 -19.21
C ALA A 427 -2.15 6.17 -19.10
N ALA A 428 -2.76 5.91 -17.94
CA ALA A 428 -3.76 4.87 -17.75
C ALA A 428 -4.98 5.05 -18.68
N ALA A 429 -5.45 6.29 -18.85
CA ALA A 429 -6.56 6.60 -19.76
C ALA A 429 -6.18 6.33 -21.22
N ARG A 430 -4.96 6.67 -21.60
CA ARG A 430 -4.42 6.36 -22.93
C ARG A 430 -4.30 4.85 -23.15
N CYS A 431 -3.84 4.07 -22.17
CA CYS A 431 -3.80 2.61 -22.26
C CYS A 431 -5.21 2.03 -22.51
N ALA A 432 -6.22 2.50 -21.79
CA ALA A 432 -7.60 2.08 -21.99
C ALA A 432 -8.09 2.40 -23.42
N ALA A 433 -7.79 3.59 -23.92
CA ALA A 433 -8.12 3.97 -25.30
C ALA A 433 -7.41 3.09 -26.33
N LEU A 434 -6.11 2.82 -26.16
CA LEU A 434 -5.34 1.94 -27.05
C LEU A 434 -5.93 0.53 -27.08
N ALA A 435 -6.25 -0.04 -25.92
CA ALA A 435 -6.78 -1.39 -25.81
C ALA A 435 -8.12 -1.54 -26.55
N VAL A 436 -9.01 -0.56 -26.40
CA VAL A 436 -10.31 -0.54 -27.08
C VAL A 436 -10.14 -0.33 -28.58
N LEU A 437 -9.36 0.67 -29.00
CA LEU A 437 -9.23 1.06 -30.40
C LEU A 437 -8.43 0.06 -31.24
N SER A 438 -7.56 -0.73 -30.62
CA SER A 438 -6.85 -1.85 -31.28
C SER A 438 -7.66 -3.15 -31.35
N GLY A 439 -8.82 -3.21 -30.69
CA GLY A 439 -9.60 -4.44 -30.52
C GLY A 439 -8.99 -5.44 -29.53
N GLU A 440 -7.96 -5.06 -28.77
CA GLU A 440 -7.37 -5.92 -27.72
C GLU A 440 -8.43 -6.35 -26.70
N THR A 441 -9.38 -5.48 -26.37
CA THR A 441 -10.46 -5.78 -25.40
C THR A 441 -11.48 -6.80 -25.89
N ASP A 442 -11.51 -7.08 -27.19
CA ASP A 442 -12.41 -8.08 -27.80
C ASP A 442 -11.75 -9.46 -27.93
N ARG A 443 -10.44 -9.55 -27.68
CA ARG A 443 -9.69 -10.80 -27.70
C ARG A 443 -10.11 -11.69 -26.54
N THR A 444 -10.28 -12.99 -26.81
CA THR A 444 -10.49 -13.98 -25.75
C THR A 444 -9.21 -14.16 -24.94
N PRO A 445 -9.28 -14.73 -23.72
CA PRO A 445 -8.08 -15.09 -22.96
C PRO A 445 -7.06 -15.93 -23.75
N GLU A 446 -7.53 -16.78 -24.66
CA GLU A 446 -6.66 -17.59 -25.52
C GLU A 446 -6.00 -16.76 -26.63
N ASP A 447 -6.70 -15.76 -27.17
CA ASP A 447 -6.14 -14.83 -28.16
C ASP A 447 -5.11 -13.88 -27.52
N LEU A 448 -5.28 -13.55 -26.23
CA LEU A 448 -4.34 -12.72 -25.46
C LEU A 448 -3.05 -13.48 -25.13
N ALA A 449 -3.17 -14.75 -24.75
CA ALA A 449 -2.02 -15.61 -24.46
C ALA A 449 -2.27 -17.06 -24.93
N PRO A 450 -1.90 -17.39 -26.19
CA PRO A 450 -2.09 -18.72 -26.75
C PRO A 450 -1.43 -19.82 -25.90
N GLY A 451 -2.18 -20.88 -25.62
CA GLY A 451 -1.78 -21.99 -24.75
C GLY A 451 -1.83 -21.69 -23.25
N GLN A 452 -2.18 -20.46 -22.86
CA GLN A 452 -2.23 -20.02 -21.46
C GLN A 452 -3.52 -19.26 -21.12
N GLY A 453 -4.56 -19.38 -21.93
CA GLY A 453 -5.83 -18.67 -21.73
C GLY A 453 -6.50 -18.96 -20.37
N ASP A 454 -6.30 -20.15 -19.80
CA ASP A 454 -6.81 -20.46 -18.44
C ASP A 454 -6.12 -19.63 -17.35
N ARG A 455 -4.80 -19.38 -17.47
CA ARG A 455 -4.09 -18.49 -16.54
C ARG A 455 -4.60 -17.06 -16.67
N VAL A 456 -4.83 -16.58 -17.89
CA VAL A 456 -5.40 -15.24 -18.14
C VAL A 456 -6.79 -15.09 -17.52
N ARG A 457 -7.65 -16.12 -17.62
CA ARG A 457 -8.98 -16.12 -16.97
C ARG A 457 -8.93 -16.06 -15.44
N LYS A 458 -7.84 -16.51 -14.82
CA LYS A 458 -7.70 -16.57 -13.35
C LYS A 458 -6.92 -15.40 -12.79
N GLU A 459 -5.84 -15.01 -13.46
CA GLU A 459 -4.87 -14.01 -12.99
C GLU A 459 -5.15 -12.60 -13.54
N GLY A 460 -5.81 -12.47 -14.69
CA GLY A 460 -6.06 -11.20 -15.38
C GLY A 460 -5.06 -10.91 -16.50
N TRP A 461 -5.16 -9.69 -17.05
CA TRP A 461 -4.35 -9.20 -18.16
C TRP A 461 -4.12 -7.69 -18.06
N ILE A 462 -2.90 -7.24 -18.38
CA ILE A 462 -2.55 -5.81 -18.48
C ILE A 462 -2.77 -5.35 -19.92
N TYR A 463 -3.69 -4.41 -20.10
CA TYR A 463 -4.12 -3.91 -21.40
C TYR A 463 -3.37 -2.64 -21.85
N GLY A 464 -3.40 -2.38 -23.16
CA GLY A 464 -3.06 -1.08 -23.74
C GLY A 464 -1.56 -0.79 -23.79
N LEU A 465 -0.74 -1.84 -23.88
CA LEU A 465 0.71 -1.70 -23.89
C LEU A 465 1.28 -1.37 -25.29
N GLU A 466 0.54 -1.58 -26.38
CA GLU A 466 1.05 -1.45 -27.77
C GLU A 466 1.81 -0.15 -28.08
#